data_AF-A0A355CBN9-F1
#
_entry.id   AF-A0A355CBN9-F1
#
_cell.length_a   1.000
_cell.length_b   1.000
_cell.length_c   1.000
_cell.angle_alpha   90.00
_cell.angle_beta   90.00
_cell.angle_gamma   90.00
#
_symmetry.space_group_name_H-M   'P 1'
#
loop_
_entity.id
_entity.type
_entity.pdbx_description
1 polymer ?
#
loop_
_entity_poly.entity_id
_entity_poly.type
_entity_poly.pdbx_seq_one_letter_code
_entity_poly.pdbx_strand_id
1 'polypeptide(L)'
;MFKTALKLIFRNWWRNKTFTLISILSLTVGIACTALLISFVSYEYGIEKNNPNRNKLVWVMQDMPSNPGEKVAYMSSDVPKQLQEKYPEMEGFLQLNSFGMKYIEVNNQHLEPMEILNVDASFP
;
A
#
# COMPACT_ATOMS: atom_id res chain seq x y z
N MET A 1 -26.93 39.24 -10.96
CA MET A 1 -27.28 38.07 -11.81
C MET A 1 -27.17 36.73 -11.06
N PHE A 2 -26.09 36.45 -10.32
CA PHE A 2 -25.91 35.17 -9.57
C PHE A 2 -27.01 34.87 -8.53
N LYS A 3 -27.46 35.89 -7.77
CA LYS A 3 -28.60 35.76 -6.83
C LYS A 3 -29.90 35.30 -7.51
N THR A 4 -30.14 35.75 -8.74
CA THR A 4 -31.35 35.40 -9.50
C THR A 4 -31.27 33.97 -10.04
N ALA A 5 -30.10 33.55 -10.51
CA ALA A 5 -29.84 32.18 -10.96
C ALA A 5 -30.00 31.17 -9.82
N LEU A 6 -29.40 31.43 -8.65
CA LEU A 6 -29.58 30.61 -7.43
C LEU A 6 -31.06 30.49 -7.04
N LYS A 7 -31.81 31.59 -7.09
CA LYS A 7 -33.25 31.60 -6.78
C LYS A 7 -34.07 30.74 -7.75
N LEU A 8 -33.72 30.76 -9.04
CA LEU A 8 -34.33 29.92 -10.07
C LEU A 8 -34.02 28.43 -9.86
N ILE A 9 -32.76 28.10 -9.55
CA ILE A 9 -32.32 26.71 -9.31
C ILE A 9 -33.04 26.13 -8.08
N PHE A 10 -33.10 26.86 -6.96
CA PHE A 10 -33.82 26.41 -5.77
C PHE A 10 -35.31 26.19 -6.00
N ARG A 11 -35.96 27.08 -6.76
CA ARG A 11 -37.39 26.92 -7.10
C ARG A 11 -37.62 25.73 -8.03
N ASN A 12 -36.67 25.44 -8.92
CA ASN A 12 -36.70 24.28 -9.80
C ASN A 12 -36.49 22.96 -9.03
N TRP A 13 -35.56 22.95 -8.08
CA TRP A 13 -35.33 21.82 -7.16
C TRP A 13 -36.57 21.48 -6.31
N TRP A 14 -37.30 22.50 -5.85
CA TRP A 14 -38.55 22.28 -5.09
C TRP A 14 -39.66 21.65 -5.94
N ARG A 15 -39.69 21.94 -7.25
CA ARG A 15 -40.69 21.41 -8.19
C ARG A 15 -40.34 20.01 -8.69
N ASN A 16 -39.04 19.70 -8.86
CA ASN A 16 -38.54 18.41 -9.37
C ASN A 16 -37.72 17.67 -8.29
N LYS A 17 -38.37 17.32 -7.18
CA LYS A 17 -37.71 16.78 -5.97
C LYS A 17 -37.00 15.44 -6.18
N THR A 18 -37.60 14.52 -6.93
CA THR A 18 -37.04 13.17 -7.17
C THR A 18 -35.77 13.21 -8.01
N PHE A 19 -35.81 13.90 -9.16
CA PHE A 19 -34.64 14.05 -10.04
C PHE A 19 -33.48 14.75 -9.32
N THR A 20 -33.81 15.81 -8.57
CA THR A 20 -32.83 16.58 -7.80
C THR A 20 -32.18 15.73 -6.71
N LEU A 21 -32.97 14.94 -5.97
CA LEU A 21 -32.46 14.06 -4.92
C LEU A 21 -31.49 13.02 -5.50
N ILE A 22 -31.85 12.38 -6.61
CA ILE A 22 -31.00 11.38 -7.27
C ILE A 22 -29.68 12.03 -7.74
N SER A 23 -29.74 13.23 -8.34
CA SER A 23 -28.53 13.93 -8.79
C SER A 23 -27.62 14.36 -7.64
N ILE A 24 -28.18 14.82 -6.51
CA ILE A 24 -27.38 15.19 -5.33
C ILE A 24 -26.75 13.94 -4.72
N LEU A 25 -27.49 12.83 -4.61
CA LEU A 25 -26.99 11.58 -4.06
C LEU A 25 -25.85 11.02 -4.93
N SER A 26 -26.02 10.94 -6.24
CA SER A 26 -24.98 10.42 -7.13
C SER A 26 -23.72 11.29 -7.12
N LEU A 27 -23.89 12.62 -7.10
CA LEU A 27 -22.77 13.54 -6.99
C LEU A 27 -22.04 13.40 -5.66
N THR A 28 -22.77 13.30 -4.55
CA THR A 28 -22.20 13.15 -3.21
C THR A 28 -21.43 11.83 -3.10
N VAL A 29 -21.99 10.74 -3.61
CA VAL A 29 -21.33 9.42 -3.63
C VAL A 29 -20.06 9.48 -4.49
N GLY A 30 -20.10 10.13 -5.65
CA GLY A 30 -18.92 10.31 -6.50
C GLY A 30 -17.80 11.08 -5.80
N ILE A 31 -18.13 12.22 -5.19
CA ILE A 31 -17.17 13.05 -4.44
C ILE A 31 -16.60 12.28 -3.25
N ALA A 32 -17.45 11.57 -2.49
CA ALA A 32 -16.99 10.76 -1.36
C ALA A 32 -16.05 9.64 -1.80
N CYS A 33 -16.37 8.95 -2.90
CA CYS A 33 -15.53 7.91 -3.47
C CYS A 33 -14.16 8.46 -3.89
N THR A 34 -14.13 9.58 -4.62
CA THR A 34 -12.87 10.23 -5.01
C THR A 34 -12.06 10.68 -3.79
N ALA A 35 -12.70 11.24 -2.77
CA ALA A 35 -12.03 11.65 -1.54
C ALA A 35 -11.40 10.46 -0.78
N LEU A 36 -12.11 9.33 -0.69
CA LEU A 36 -11.59 8.11 -0.09
C LEU A 36 -10.39 7.56 -0.87
N LEU A 37 -10.45 7.56 -2.21
CA LEU A 37 -9.33 7.13 -3.04
C LEU A 37 -8.10 8.05 -2.87
N ILE A 38 -8.30 9.36 -2.85
CA ILE A 38 -7.21 10.32 -2.60
C ILE A 38 -6.61 10.10 -1.21
N SER A 39 -7.45 9.89 -0.19
CA SER A 39 -6.98 9.60 1.16
C SER A 39 -6.17 8.30 1.22
N PHE A 40 -6.64 7.25 0.55
CA PHE A 40 -5.94 5.97 0.47
C PHE A 40 -4.58 6.11 -0.21
N VAL A 41 -4.53 6.74 -1.40
CA VAL A 41 -3.26 6.98 -2.12
C VAL A 41 -2.31 7.85 -1.30
N SER A 42 -2.81 8.88 -0.63
CA SER A 42 -1.99 9.77 0.20
C SER A 42 -1.41 9.04 1.42
N TYR A 43 -2.19 8.12 2.02
CA TYR A 43 -1.73 7.27 3.10
C TYR A 43 -0.64 6.31 2.64
N GLU A 44 -0.90 5.53 1.58
CA GLU A 44 0.06 4.56 1.01
C GLU A 44 1.37 5.23 0.57
N TYR A 45 1.28 6.39 -0.10
CA TYR A 45 2.45 7.15 -0.49
C TYR A 45 3.22 7.72 0.71
N GLY A 46 2.55 7.92 1.85
CA GLY A 46 3.10 8.46 3.08
C GLY A 46 3.85 7.45 3.95
N ILE A 47 3.69 6.14 3.72
CA ILE A 47 4.28 5.08 4.56
C ILE A 47 5.80 5.23 4.66
N GLU A 48 6.48 5.50 3.54
CA GLU A 48 7.94 5.65 3.49
C GLU A 48 8.44 7.10 3.52
N LYS A 49 7.57 8.06 3.86
CA LYS A 49 7.91 9.51 3.77
C LYS A 49 9.14 9.89 4.61
N ASN A 50 9.38 9.17 5.70
CA ASN A 50 10.49 9.44 6.62
C ASN A 50 11.80 8.73 6.24
N ASN A 51 11.84 7.95 5.16
CA ASN A 51 13.06 7.28 4.73
C ASN A 51 13.91 8.20 3.83
N PRO A 52 15.10 8.66 4.28
CA PRO A 52 15.95 9.56 3.50
C PRO A 52 16.47 8.94 2.20
N ASN A 53 16.53 7.60 2.13
CA ASN A 53 17.05 6.87 0.98
C ASN A 53 15.97 6.33 0.05
N ARG A 54 14.70 6.76 0.20
CA ARG A 54 13.55 6.24 -0.56
C ARG A 54 13.77 6.16 -2.08
N ASN A 55 14.43 7.16 -2.67
CA ASN A 55 14.67 7.19 -4.13
C ASN A 55 15.75 6.22 -4.61
N LYS A 56 16.55 5.66 -3.69
CA LYS A 56 17.61 4.68 -3.99
C LYS A 56 17.19 3.25 -3.65
N LEU A 57 16.04 3.06 -3.01
CA LEU A 57 15.53 1.73 -2.71
C LEU A 57 15.03 1.07 -3.98
N VAL A 58 15.54 -0.13 -4.24
CA VAL A 58 15.12 -0.95 -5.37
C VAL A 58 14.59 -2.26 -4.84
N TRP A 59 13.41 -2.65 -5.33
CA TRP A 59 12.85 -3.96 -5.06
C TRP A 59 13.30 -4.91 -6.17
N VAL A 60 14.01 -5.98 -5.82
CA VAL A 60 14.47 -6.96 -6.80
C VAL A 60 13.46 -8.10 -6.92
N MET A 61 13.08 -8.42 -8.14
CA MET A 61 12.19 -9.55 -8.46
C MET A 61 12.97 -10.63 -9.21
N GLN A 62 12.73 -11.89 -8.88
CA GLN A 62 13.30 -13.03 -9.61
C GLN A 62 12.19 -13.91 -10.17
N ASP A 63 12.55 -14.73 -11.16
CA ASP A 63 11.65 -15.75 -11.67
C ASP A 63 11.40 -16.81 -10.60
N MET A 64 10.14 -17.20 -10.45
CA MET A 64 9.71 -18.18 -9.47
C MET A 64 10.32 -19.54 -9.83
N PRO A 65 11.06 -20.19 -8.92
CA PRO A 65 11.71 -21.48 -9.22
C PRO A 65 10.73 -22.57 -9.64
N SER A 66 9.49 -22.51 -9.14
CA SER A 66 8.43 -23.47 -9.47
C SER A 66 7.64 -23.13 -10.73
N ASN A 67 7.72 -21.90 -11.24
CA ASN A 67 7.01 -21.47 -12.45
C ASN A 67 7.86 -20.50 -13.27
N PRO A 68 8.73 -21.02 -14.17
CA PRO A 68 9.62 -20.20 -14.98
C PRO A 68 8.84 -19.19 -15.84
N GLY A 69 9.15 -17.90 -15.69
CA GLY A 69 8.49 -16.78 -16.38
C GLY A 69 7.56 -15.94 -15.51
N GLU A 70 7.21 -16.42 -14.31
CA GLU A 70 6.50 -15.63 -13.31
C GLU A 70 7.50 -14.90 -12.41
N LYS A 71 7.52 -13.56 -12.48
CA LYS A 71 8.37 -12.74 -11.61
C LYS A 71 7.71 -12.55 -10.27
N VAL A 72 8.39 -12.97 -9.21
CA VAL A 72 7.93 -12.84 -7.84
C VAL A 72 8.90 -12.01 -7.02
N ALA A 73 8.38 -11.38 -5.97
CA ALA A 73 9.15 -10.70 -4.93
C ALA A 73 9.86 -11.71 -4.02
N TYR A 74 10.57 -12.66 -4.62
CA TYR A 74 11.36 -13.67 -3.94
C TYR A 74 12.80 -13.61 -4.45
N MET A 75 13.75 -13.76 -3.53
CA MET A 75 15.16 -13.77 -3.86
C MET A 75 15.87 -14.74 -2.92
N SER A 76 16.73 -15.60 -3.50
CA SER A 76 17.57 -16.48 -2.71
C SER A 76 18.53 -15.69 -1.82
N SER A 77 18.76 -16.18 -0.60
CA SER A 77 19.54 -15.51 0.45
C SER A 77 20.94 -15.09 0.01
N ASP A 78 21.57 -15.88 -0.86
CA ASP A 78 22.96 -15.65 -1.29
C ASP A 78 23.12 -14.59 -2.38
N VAL A 79 22.02 -14.22 -3.06
CA VAL A 79 22.08 -13.35 -4.24
C VAL A 79 22.44 -11.90 -3.89
N PRO A 80 21.85 -11.25 -2.85
CA PRO A 80 22.26 -9.90 -2.47
C PRO A 80 23.72 -9.77 -2.07
N LYS A 81 24.29 -10.79 -1.42
CA LYS A 81 25.72 -10.81 -1.07
C LYS A 81 26.59 -10.83 -2.34
N GLN A 82 26.26 -11.70 -3.29
CA GLN A 82 26.95 -11.75 -4.59
C GLN A 82 26.77 -10.46 -5.40
N LEU A 83 25.60 -9.83 -5.34
CA LEU A 83 25.35 -8.55 -5.98
C LEU A 83 26.22 -7.45 -5.37
N GLN A 84 26.33 -7.39 -4.04
CA GLN A 84 27.17 -6.42 -3.37
C GLN A 84 28.66 -6.62 -3.70
N GLU A 85 29.13 -7.86 -3.80
CA GLU A 85 30.50 -8.16 -4.22
C GLU A 85 30.79 -7.74 -5.67
N LYS A 86 29.81 -7.88 -6.56
CA LYS A 86 29.96 -7.61 -7.99
C LYS A 86 29.71 -6.14 -8.37
N TYR A 87 28.86 -5.45 -7.61
CA TYR A 87 28.39 -4.09 -7.88
C TYR A 87 28.72 -3.18 -6.70
N PRO A 88 29.89 -2.52 -6.69
CA PRO A 88 30.32 -1.66 -5.57
C PRO A 88 29.44 -0.42 -5.36
N GLU A 89 28.57 -0.08 -6.31
CA GLU A 89 27.56 0.98 -6.18
C GLU A 89 26.43 0.63 -5.20
N MET A 90 26.28 -0.64 -4.82
CA MET A 90 25.30 -1.08 -3.81
C MET A 90 25.77 -0.69 -2.41
N GLU A 91 25.21 0.39 -1.86
CA GLU A 91 25.50 0.87 -0.50
C GLU A 91 25.11 -0.15 0.59
N GLY A 92 24.09 -0.97 0.33
CA GLY A 92 23.65 -2.03 1.23
C GLY A 92 22.47 -2.81 0.68
N PHE A 93 22.08 -3.87 1.38
CA PHE A 93 20.88 -4.63 1.08
C PHE A 93 20.13 -4.96 2.38
N LEU A 94 18.83 -5.24 2.22
CA LEU A 94 17.97 -5.71 3.29
C LEU A 94 17.21 -6.92 2.76
N GLN A 95 17.28 -8.02 3.49
CA GLN A 95 16.43 -9.18 3.26
C GLN A 95 15.45 -9.28 4.42
N LEU A 96 14.18 -9.52 4.06
CA LEU A 96 13.10 -9.73 5.00
C LEU A 96 12.28 -10.92 4.52
N ASN A 97 11.91 -11.77 5.46
CA ASN A 97 11.04 -12.91 5.23
C ASN A 97 10.04 -13.00 6.38
N SER A 98 8.79 -13.30 6.05
CA SER A 98 7.75 -13.58 7.03
C SER A 98 7.34 -15.03 6.89
N PHE A 99 7.28 -15.77 7.99
CA PHE A 99 6.77 -17.12 8.00
C PHE A 99 5.65 -17.25 9.03
N GLY A 100 4.54 -17.86 8.60
CA GLY A 100 3.42 -18.13 9.49
C GLY A 100 3.77 -19.26 10.46
N MET A 101 3.76 -18.96 11.76
CA MET A 101 3.81 -20.00 12.78
C MET A 101 2.41 -20.32 13.29
N LYS A 102 2.17 -21.59 13.61
CA LYS A 102 0.87 -22.05 14.10
C LYS A 102 0.71 -21.87 15.62
N TYR A 103 1.79 -22.05 16.37
CA TYR A 103 1.88 -21.84 17.81
C TYR A 103 3.35 -21.72 18.22
N ILE A 104 3.61 -21.11 19.36
CA ILE A 104 4.94 -21.07 20.00
C ILE A 104 4.80 -21.79 21.34
N GLU A 105 5.72 -22.70 21.64
CA GLU A 105 5.76 -23.36 22.95
C GLU A 105 6.92 -22.82 23.77
N VAL A 106 6.62 -22.25 24.94
CA VAL A 106 7.63 -21.80 25.92
C VAL A 106 7.28 -22.41 27.27
N ASN A 107 8.20 -23.16 27.88
CA ASN A 107 7.99 -23.81 29.17
C ASN A 107 6.67 -24.62 29.25
N ASN A 108 6.36 -25.40 28.21
CA ASN A 108 5.12 -26.17 28.06
C ASN A 108 3.82 -25.35 28.01
N GLN A 109 3.90 -24.03 27.77
CA GLN A 109 2.75 -23.18 27.52
C GLN A 109 2.65 -22.87 26.02
N HIS A 110 1.48 -23.13 25.45
CA HIS A 110 1.17 -22.80 24.07
C HIS A 110 0.74 -21.34 24.00
N LEU A 111 1.49 -20.54 23.24
CA LEU A 111 1.18 -19.16 22.94
C LEU A 111 0.52 -19.07 21.56
N GLU A 112 -0.42 -18.13 21.45
CA GLU A 112 -1.06 -17.76 20.19
C GLU A 112 -0.01 -17.42 19.12
N PRO A 113 -0.30 -17.70 17.85
CA PRO A 113 0.63 -17.44 16.75
C PRO A 113 0.98 -15.94 16.69
N MET A 114 2.26 -15.65 16.86
CA MET A 114 2.82 -14.32 16.65
C MET A 114 3.40 -14.23 15.24
N GLU A 115 3.27 -13.06 14.62
CA GLU A 115 3.95 -12.78 13.35
C GLU A 115 5.45 -12.63 13.62
N ILE A 116 6.25 -13.54 13.06
CA ILE A 116 7.70 -13.48 13.14
C ILE A 116 8.26 -13.03 11.79
N LEU A 117 8.97 -11.91 11.84
CA LEU A 117 9.75 -11.41 10.73
C LEU A 117 11.21 -11.82 10.94
N ASN A 118 11.77 -12.52 9.95
CA ASN A 118 13.20 -12.75 9.84
C ASN A 118 13.79 -11.64 8.99
N VAL A 119 14.67 -10.84 9.58
CA VAL A 119 15.27 -9.66 8.93
C VAL A 119 16.78 -9.72 9.07
N ASP A 120 17.48 -9.13 8.11
CA ASP A 120 18.91 -8.95 8.20
C ASP A 120 19.28 -7.93 9.31
N ALA A 121 20.50 -8.02 9.82
CA ALA A 121 21.00 -7.14 10.89
C ALA A 121 21.10 -5.66 10.46
N SER A 122 20.98 -5.38 9.16
CA SER A 122 20.87 -4.03 8.61
C SER A 122 19.50 -3.37 8.87
N PHE A 123 18.51 -4.12 9.35
CA PHE A 123 17.19 -3.59 9.70
C PHE A 123 17.24 -2.83 11.05
N PRO A 124 16.74 -1.58 11.11
CA PRO A 124 16.74 -0.76 12.33
C PRO A 124 15.70 -1.19 13.38
#